data_AF-A0A8T4S0R0-F1
#
_entry.id   AF-A0A8T4S0R0-F1
#
_cell.length_a   1.000
_cell.length_b   1.000
_cell.length_c   1.000
_cell.angle_alpha   90.00
_cell.angle_beta   90.00
_cell.angle_gamma   90.00
#
_symmetry.space_group_name_H-M   'P 1'
#
loop_
_entity.id
_entity.type
_entity.pdbx_description
1 polymer ?
#
loop_
_entity_poly.entity_id
_entity_poly.type
_entity_poly.pdbx_seq_one_letter_code
_entity_poly.pdbx_strand_id
1 'polypeptide(L)'
;MAQYILVLLGLALPSFYFLARHKDKIPSFIITSAIMLIVAVVWERLAYPGLWEWNDAKMVGWLFGLPVEEYIFAVLITIFVLGAYEEINLRLKKKKGKSLRKA
;
A
#
# COMPACT_ATOMS: atom_id res chain seq x y z
N MET A 1 15.65 9.37 8.22
CA MET A 1 14.58 10.39 8.18
C MET A 1 14.26 10.83 6.76
N ALA A 2 15.05 11.67 6.09
CA ALA A 2 14.69 12.20 4.77
C ALA A 2 14.35 11.13 3.71
N GLN A 3 15.16 10.07 3.60
CA GLN A 3 14.90 8.95 2.68
C GLN A 3 13.57 8.23 2.98
N TYR A 4 13.27 8.01 4.26
CA TYR A 4 12.07 7.30 4.71
C TYR A 4 10.81 8.13 4.43
N ILE A 5 10.87 9.44 4.67
CA ILE A 5 9.82 10.40 4.30
C ILE A 5 9.61 10.42 2.79
N LEU A 6 10.68 10.41 1.99
CA LEU A 6 10.57 10.37 0.53
C LEU A 6 9.89 9.09 0.04
N VAL A 7 10.20 7.94 0.62
CA VAL A 7 9.53 6.67 0.30
C VAL A 7 8.06 6.73 0.67
N LEU A 8 7.73 7.20 1.87
CA LEU A 8 6.34 7.35 2.31
C LEU A 8 5.57 8.33 1.42
N LEU A 9 6.17 9.46 1.02
CA LEU A 9 5.54 10.39 0.07
C LEU A 9 5.38 9.78 -1.32
N GLY A 10 6.39 9.05 -1.79
CA GLY A 10 6.37 8.33 -3.06
C GLY A 10 5.29 7.27 -3.15
N LEU A 11 4.89 6.68 -2.02
CA LEU A 11 3.76 5.75 -1.93
C LEU A 11 2.44 6.48 -1.62
N ALA A 12 2.45 7.50 -0.78
CA ALA A 12 1.26 8.24 -0.37
C ALA A 12 0.57 8.91 -1.55
N LEU A 13 1.32 9.62 -2.39
CA LEU A 13 0.77 10.35 -3.53
C LEU A 13 -0.01 9.43 -4.50
N PRO A 14 0.56 8.34 -5.04
CA PRO A 14 -0.18 7.46 -5.91
C PRO A 14 -1.30 6.71 -5.18
N SER A 15 -1.14 6.34 -3.90
CA SER A 15 -2.20 5.69 -3.13
C SER A 15 -3.41 6.60 -2.91
N PHE A 16 -3.19 7.88 -2.59
CA PHE A 16 -4.29 8.86 -2.50
C PHE A 16 -4.92 9.13 -3.86
N TYR A 17 -4.13 9.19 -4.93
CA TYR A 17 -4.66 9.28 -6.29
C TYR A 17 -5.59 8.09 -6.60
N PHE A 18 -5.17 6.86 -6.28
CA PHE A 18 -5.98 5.66 -6.53
C PHE A 18 -7.25 5.62 -5.68
N LEU A 19 -7.19 5.99 -4.40
CA LEU A 19 -8.38 6.13 -3.55
C LEU A 19 -9.38 7.14 -4.14
N ALA A 20 -8.88 8.28 -4.61
CA ALA A 20 -9.72 9.32 -5.20
C ALA A 20 -10.34 8.90 -6.54
N ARG A 21 -9.66 8.03 -7.29
CA ARG A 21 -10.10 7.56 -8.62
C ARG A 21 -11.00 6.34 -8.57
N HIS A 22 -10.76 5.42 -7.64
CA HIS A 22 -11.49 4.16 -7.47
C HIS A 22 -12.36 4.22 -6.22
N LYS A 23 -13.18 5.27 -6.08
CA LYS A 23 -14.01 5.50 -4.89
C LYS A 23 -14.97 4.34 -4.62
N ASP A 24 -15.43 3.67 -5.67
CA ASP A 24 -16.29 2.48 -5.62
C ASP A 24 -15.60 1.25 -4.99
N LYS A 25 -14.26 1.24 -4.94
CA LYS A 25 -13.46 0.15 -4.39
C LYS A 25 -12.85 0.46 -3.02
N ILE A 26 -13.13 1.63 -2.44
CA ILE A 26 -12.62 2.01 -1.11
C ILE A 26 -12.88 0.93 -0.05
N PRO A 27 -14.09 0.33 0.07
CA PRO A 27 -14.31 -0.73 1.05
C PRO A 27 -13.37 -1.92 0.87
N SER A 28 -13.11 -2.32 -0.39
CA SER A 28 -12.16 -3.39 -0.70
C SER A 28 -10.74 -3.00 -0.31
N PHE A 29 -10.31 -1.77 -0.62
CA PHE A 29 -8.98 -1.28 -0.23
C PHE A 29 -8.80 -1.25 1.29
N ILE A 30 -9.83 -0.84 2.05
CA ILE A 30 -9.79 -0.82 3.52
C ILE A 30 -9.67 -2.26 4.06
N ILE A 31 -10.55 -3.17 3.62
CA ILE A 31 -10.56 -4.55 4.10
C ILE A 31 -9.22 -5.24 3.78
N THR A 32 -8.73 -5.12 2.55
CA THR A 32 -7.46 -5.72 2.16
C THR A 32 -6.29 -5.08 2.91
N SER A 33 -6.27 -3.77 3.11
CA SER A 33 -5.22 -3.11 3.90
C SER A 33 -5.24 -3.57 5.37
N ALA A 34 -6.42 -3.76 5.97
CA ALA A 34 -6.54 -4.28 7.33
C ALA A 34 -5.99 -5.72 7.42
N ILE A 35 -6.34 -6.59 6.46
CA ILE A 35 -5.82 -7.96 6.39
C ILE A 35 -4.29 -7.93 6.22
N MET A 36 -3.78 -7.13 5.28
CA MET A 36 -2.35 -7.04 5.02
C MET A 36 -1.57 -6.46 6.20
N LEU A 37 -2.16 -5.53 6.95
CA LEU A 37 -1.56 -4.99 8.17
C LEU A 37 -1.46 -6.06 9.26
N ILE A 38 -2.49 -6.89 9.44
CA ILE A 38 -2.42 -8.04 10.36
C ILE A 38 -1.31 -9.00 9.91
N VAL A 39 -1.27 -9.35 8.62
CA VAL A 39 -0.23 -10.23 8.07
C VAL A 39 1.16 -9.64 8.28
N ALA A 40 1.35 -8.35 8.02
CA ALA A 40 2.63 -7.66 8.21
C ALA A 40 3.08 -7.70 9.67
N VAL A 41 2.19 -7.38 10.62
CA VAL A 41 2.51 -7.41 12.05
C VAL A 41 2.84 -8.83 12.53
N VAL A 42 2.06 -9.83 12.08
CA VAL A 42 2.30 -11.23 12.44
C VAL A 42 3.61 -11.73 11.84
N TRP A 43 3.87 -11.41 10.57
CA TRP A 43 5.11 -11.76 9.88
C TRP A 43 6.31 -11.21 10.63
N GLU A 44 6.29 -9.92 10.97
CA GLU A 44 7.41 -9.27 11.62
C GLU A 44 7.70 -9.82 13.02
N ARG A 45 6.64 -10.26 13.73
CA ARG A 45 6.79 -10.89 15.06
C ARG A 45 7.22 -12.35 15.01
N LEU A 46 6.80 -13.11 14.02
CA LEU A 46 7.01 -14.57 13.97
C LEU A 46 8.20 -14.96 13.10
N ALA A 47 8.39 -14.27 11.98
CA ALA A 47 9.36 -14.70 10.99
C ALA A 47 10.77 -14.28 11.38
N TYR A 48 11.00 -13.02 11.77
CA TYR A 48 12.35 -12.49 11.95
C TYR A 48 12.45 -11.25 12.86
N PRO A 49 12.46 -11.40 14.20
CA PRO A 49 12.84 -10.29 15.07
C PRO A 49 14.27 -9.83 14.75
N GLY A 50 14.43 -8.56 14.37
CA GLY A 50 15.74 -7.91 14.20
C GLY A 50 16.35 -7.94 12.79
N LEU A 51 15.60 -8.31 11.75
CA LEU A 51 16.08 -8.17 10.36
C LEU A 51 16.23 -6.69 9.97
N TRP A 52 15.32 -5.87 10.49
CA TRP A 52 15.30 -4.43 10.30
C TRP A 52 15.79 -3.78 11.60
N GLU A 53 16.92 -3.09 11.54
CA GLU A 53 17.37 -2.24 12.62
C GLU A 53 16.73 -0.86 12.50
N TRP A 54 15.77 -0.59 13.36
CA TRP A 54 15.15 0.73 13.44
C TRP A 54 15.96 1.62 14.38
N ASN A 55 16.30 2.81 13.90
CA ASN A 55 16.96 3.80 14.73
C ASN A 55 15.91 4.59 15.51
N ASP A 56 15.82 4.35 16.82
CA ASP A 56 14.87 5.00 17.72
C ASP A 56 14.86 6.53 17.62
N ALA A 57 16.03 7.14 17.41
CA ALA A 57 16.15 8.60 17.26
C ALA A 57 15.57 9.15 15.94
N LYS A 58 15.17 8.26 15.03
CA LYS A 58 14.62 8.59 13.70
C LYS A 58 13.19 8.09 13.52
N MET A 59 12.58 7.43 14.50
CA MET A 59 11.20 6.96 14.42
C MET A 59 10.28 7.90 15.20
N VAL A 60 9.08 8.12 14.67
CA VAL A 60 8.07 9.01 15.27
C VAL A 60 7.41 8.36 16.49
N GLY A 61 7.33 7.04 16.55
CA GLY A 61 6.82 6.32 17.69
C GLY A 61 6.70 4.83 17.43
N TRP A 62 6.38 4.08 18.48
CA TRP A 62 6.28 2.63 18.46
C TRP A 62 4.89 2.17 18.89
N LEU A 63 4.32 1.23 18.16
CA LEU A 63 3.07 0.57 18.48
C LEU A 63 3.28 -0.94 18.35
N PHE A 64 2.83 -1.73 19.33
CA PHE A 64 2.97 -3.19 19.33
C PHE A 64 4.38 -3.70 18.92
N GLY A 65 5.45 -3.00 19.30
CA GLY A 65 6.83 -3.39 19.01
C GLY A 65 7.33 -3.07 17.60
N LEU A 66 6.59 -2.26 16.83
CA LEU A 66 7.00 -1.76 15.52
C LEU A 66 6.88 -0.24 15.41
N PRO A 67 7.70 0.42 14.58
CA PRO A 67 7.54 1.83 14.29
C PRO A 67 6.19 2.10 13.63
N VAL A 68 5.56 3.22 13.96
CA VAL A 68 4.28 3.65 13.38
C VAL A 68 4.37 3.73 11.84
N GLU A 69 5.54 4.08 11.33
CA GLU A 69 5.86 4.18 9.92
C GLU A 69 5.68 2.86 9.15
N GLU A 70 5.93 1.71 9.78
CA GLU A 70 5.74 0.39 9.15
C GLU A 70 4.25 0.11 8.90
N TYR A 71 3.38 0.55 9.82
CA TYR A 71 1.93 0.44 9.65
C TYR A 71 1.44 1.31 8.49
N ILE A 72 1.94 2.55 8.42
CA ILE A 72 1.62 3.49 7.35
C ILE A 72 2.11 2.92 6.01
N PHE A 73 3.34 2.41 5.98
CA PHE A 73 3.92 1.79 4.80
C PHE A 73 3.06 0.61 4.32
N ALA A 74 2.71 -0.33 5.21
CA ALA A 74 1.90 -1.50 4.88
C ALA A 74 0.54 -1.15 4.26
N VAL A 75 -0.12 -0.10 4.78
CA VAL A 75 -1.37 0.40 4.20
C VAL A 75 -1.12 1.04 2.85
N LEU A 76 -0.16 1.97 2.77
CA LEU A 76 0.10 2.72 1.54
C LEU A 76 0.53 1.81 0.39
N ILE A 77 1.41 0.83 0.64
CA ILE A 77 1.86 -0.11 -0.40
C ILE A 77 0.71 -1.00 -0.86
N THR A 78 -0.18 -1.43 0.05
CA THR A 78 -1.34 -2.25 -0.32
C THR A 78 -2.27 -1.47 -1.24
N ILE A 79 -2.61 -0.23 -0.89
CA ILE A 79 -3.46 0.64 -1.72
C ILE A 79 -2.79 0.91 -3.07
N PHE A 80 -1.48 1.15 -3.08
CA PHE A 80 -0.72 1.38 -4.31
C PHE A 80 -0.84 0.19 -5.27
N VAL A 81 -0.57 -1.03 -4.78
CA VAL A 81 -0.61 -2.25 -5.59
C VAL A 81 -2.01 -2.52 -6.11
N LEU A 82 -3.04 -2.41 -5.26
CA LEU A 82 -4.43 -2.62 -5.67
C LEU A 82 -4.89 -1.57 -6.69
N GLY A 83 -4.55 -0.30 -6.47
CA GLY A 83 -4.87 0.78 -7.39
C GLY A 83 -4.19 0.62 -8.75
N ALA A 84 -2.92 0.25 -8.76
CA ALA A 84 -2.19 -0.06 -9.99
C ALA A 84 -2.82 -1.23 -10.75
N TYR A 85 -3.23 -2.29 -10.03
CA TYR A 85 -3.94 -3.43 -10.60
C TYR A 85 -5.27 -3.02 -11.26
N GLU A 86 -6.07 -2.19 -10.59
CA GLU A 86 -7.34 -1.68 -11.15
C GLU A 86 -7.11 -0.83 -12.40
N GLU A 87 -6.09 0.04 -12.41
CA GLU A 87 -5.75 0.83 -13.60
C GLU A 87 -5.33 -0.03 -14.79
N ILE A 88 -4.51 -1.05 -14.57
CA ILE A 88 -4.10 -2.01 -15.60
C ILE A 88 -5.34 -2.72 -16.16
N ASN A 89 -6.22 -3.20 -15.29
CA ASN A 89 -7.45 -3.89 -15.69
C ASN A 89 -8.40 -3.00 -16.49
N LEU A 90 -8.57 -1.74 -16.10
CA LEU A 90 -9.38 -0.78 -16.84
C LEU A 90 -8.82 -0.55 -18.25
N ARG A 91 -7.49 -0.43 -18.39
CA ARG A 91 -6.82 -0.25 -19.69
C ARG A 91 -7.01 -1.48 -20.59
N LEU A 92 -6.87 -2.68 -20.04
CA LEU A 92 -7.08 -3.93 -20.77
C LEU A 92 -8.53 -4.09 -21.25
N LYS A 93 -9.52 -3.78 -20.40
CA LYS A 93 -10.95 -3.80 -20.76
C LYS A 93 -11.25 -2.80 -21.89
N LYS A 94 -10.70 -1.57 -21.82
CA LYS A 94 -10.83 -0.56 -22.88
C LYS A 94 -10.23 -1.02 -24.20
N LYS A 95 -9.06 -1.69 -24.18
CA LYS A 95 -8.40 -2.20 -25.40
C LYS A 95 -9.23 -3.29 -26.07
N LYS A 96 -9.76 -4.27 -25.30
CA LYS A 96 -10.65 -5.32 -25.81
C LYS A 96 -11.93 -4.75 -26.43
N GLY A 97 -12.58 -3.80 -25.76
CA GLY A 97 -13.80 -3.16 -26.27
C GLY A 97 -13.60 -2.39 -27.58
N LYS A 98 -12.43 -1.76 -27.78
CA LYS A 98 -12.09 -1.11 -29.05
C LYS A 98 -11.83 -2.10 -30.19
N SER A 99 -11.26 -3.27 -29.90
CA SER A 99 -11.03 -4.32 -30.89
C SER A 99 -12.34 -4.88 -31.45
N LEU A 100 -13.32 -5.13 -30.58
CA LEU A 100 -14.64 -5.67 -30.97
C LEU A 100 -15.49 -4.69 -31.79
N ARG A 101 -15.23 -3.39 -31.71
CA ARG A 101 -15.94 -2.37 -32.52
C ARG A 101 -15.34 -2.16 -33.91
N LYS A 102 -14.18 -2.77 -34.20
CA LYS A 102 -13.46 -2.64 -35.48
C LYS A 102 -13.55 -3.92 -36.33
N ALA A 103 -14.05 -5.01 -35.76
CA ALA A 103 -14.36 -6.27 -36.45
C ALA A 103 -15.84 -6.25 -36.85
#